data_AF-A0A8J8TAJ5-F1
#
_entry.id   AF-A0A8J8TAJ5-F1
#
_cell.length_a   1.000
_cell.length_b   1.000
_cell.length_c   1.000
_cell.angle_alpha   90.00
_cell.angle_beta   90.00
_cell.angle_gamma   90.00
#
_symmetry.space_group_name_H-M   'P 1'
#
loop_
_entity.id
_entity.type
_entity.pdbx_description
1 polymer ?
#
loop_
_entity_poly.entity_id
_entity_poly.type
_entity_poly.pdbx_seq_one_letter_code
_entity_poly.pdbx_strand_id
1 'polypeptide(L)'
;MRSPTTNPYAGSSTLELLTEYVLWGGKELVHAALGCVWIGFVLAFGAYFYHYHDYYQKGVIQKDKSYYLSYVDLQKVVKRISGACAMFLVGSYCLTFADGFDMAVLKGAVMAAIVYPPIFFHYNDETRYRFQYTKGD
;
A
#
# COMPACT_ATOMS: atom_id res chain seq x y z
N MET A 1 11.02 18.97 -46.17
CA MET A 1 10.70 20.19 -45.40
C MET A 1 10.26 19.75 -44.01
N ARG A 2 11.05 20.06 -42.97
CA ARG A 2 10.63 19.84 -41.57
C ARG A 2 9.60 20.93 -41.23
N SER A 3 8.41 20.52 -40.80
CA SER A 3 7.44 21.45 -40.21
C SER A 3 8.14 22.22 -39.08
N PRO A 4 8.03 23.55 -39.01
CA PRO A 4 8.56 24.29 -37.87
C PRO A 4 7.88 23.74 -36.62
N THR A 5 8.66 23.16 -35.72
CA THR A 5 8.23 22.84 -34.37
C THR A 5 7.85 24.16 -33.72
N THR A 6 6.57 24.53 -33.80
CA THR A 6 5.99 25.59 -32.99
C THR A 6 6.23 25.21 -31.54
N ASN A 7 7.18 25.89 -30.91
CA ASN A 7 7.39 25.77 -29.48
C ASN A 7 6.06 26.17 -28.81
N PRO A 8 5.35 25.25 -28.14
CA PRO A 8 4.02 25.54 -27.59
C PRO A 8 4.05 26.62 -26.49
N TYR A 9 5.25 27.06 -26.09
CA TYR A 9 5.50 28.07 -25.08
C TYR A 9 5.93 29.43 -25.66
N ALA A 10 5.83 29.62 -26.98
CA ALA A 10 6.09 30.90 -27.64
C ALA A 10 4.95 31.90 -27.35
N GLY A 11 4.88 32.42 -26.12
CA GLY A 11 3.91 33.45 -25.71
C GLY A 11 3.44 33.37 -24.25
N SER A 12 3.72 32.28 -23.53
CA SER A 12 3.30 32.11 -22.14
C SER A 12 4.19 32.91 -21.18
N SER A 13 3.58 33.67 -20.28
CA SER A 13 4.29 34.37 -19.22
C SER A 13 4.95 33.36 -18.25
N THR A 14 6.10 33.70 -17.66
CA THR A 14 6.84 32.83 -16.72
C THR A 14 5.96 32.33 -15.58
N LEU A 15 4.93 33.09 -15.21
CA LEU A 15 3.96 32.77 -14.17
C LEU A 15 2.97 31.67 -14.60
N GLU A 16 2.54 31.65 -15.86
CA GLU A 16 1.68 30.60 -16.42
C GLU A 16 2.43 29.27 -16.49
N LEU A 17 3.68 29.30 -16.98
CA LEU A 17 4.55 28.12 -16.98
C LEU A 17 4.73 27.54 -15.57
N LEU A 18 5.01 28.39 -14.58
CA LEU A 18 5.23 27.94 -13.20
C LEU A 18 3.94 27.36 -12.60
N THR A 19 2.78 27.95 -12.89
CA THR A 19 1.48 27.43 -12.45
C THR A 19 1.16 26.09 -13.10
N GLU A 20 1.44 25.92 -14.39
CA GLU A 20 1.28 24.65 -15.09
C GLU A 20 2.20 23.55 -14.51
N TYR A 21 3.46 23.87 -14.21
CA TYR A 21 4.38 22.91 -13.58
C TYR A 21 3.93 22.50 -12.18
N VAL A 22 3.41 23.42 -11.38
CA VAL A 22 2.89 23.12 -10.04
C VAL A 22 1.63 22.25 -10.12
N LEU A 23 0.70 22.57 -11.02
CA LEU A 23 -0.50 21.77 -11.24
C LEU A 23 -0.17 20.37 -11.77
N TRP A 24 0.79 20.27 -12.68
CA TRP A 24 1.29 19.00 -13.18
C TRP A 24 1.95 18.19 -12.05
N GLY A 25 2.87 18.78 -11.30
CA GLY A 25 3.53 18.13 -10.16
C GLY A 25 2.54 17.66 -9.08
N GLY A 26 1.49 18.45 -8.80
CA GLY A 26 0.43 18.08 -7.87
C GLY A 26 -0.36 16.85 -8.33
N LYS A 27 -0.73 16.79 -9.62
CA LYS A 27 -1.41 15.62 -10.20
C LYS A 27 -0.53 14.36 -10.12
N GLU A 28 0.75 14.51 -10.41
CA GLU A 28 1.72 13.41 -10.34
C GLU A 28 1.91 12.88 -8.93
N LEU A 29 1.93 13.76 -7.93
CA LEU A 29 2.01 13.39 -6.53
C LEU A 29 0.75 12.66 -6.05
N VAL A 30 -0.44 13.09 -6.50
CA VAL A 30 -1.70 12.39 -6.20
C VAL A 30 -1.70 10.98 -6.80
N HIS A 31 -1.26 10.81 -8.06
CA HIS A 31 -1.13 9.49 -8.67
C HIS A 31 -0.15 8.59 -7.91
N ALA A 32 1.00 9.12 -7.50
CA ALA A 32 1.97 8.37 -6.69
C ALA A 32 1.39 7.97 -5.32
N ALA A 33 0.68 8.88 -4.65
CA ALA A 33 0.04 8.61 -3.36
C ALA A 33 -1.04 7.52 -3.47
N LEU A 34 -1.91 7.59 -4.49
CA LEU A 34 -2.93 6.57 -4.73
C LEU A 34 -2.31 5.20 -5.03
N GLY A 35 -1.26 5.16 -5.85
CA GLY A 35 -0.51 3.93 -6.09
C GLY A 35 0.17 3.40 -4.82
N CYS A 36 0.72 4.27 -3.98
CA CYS A 36 1.36 3.89 -2.71
C CYS A 36 0.33 3.26 -1.75
N VAL A 37 -0.89 3.79 -1.69
CA VAL A 37 -1.99 3.19 -0.93
C VAL A 37 -2.34 1.80 -1.46
N TRP A 38 -2.42 1.66 -2.78
CA TRP A 38 -2.69 0.36 -3.41
C TRP A 38 -1.62 -0.69 -3.07
N ILE A 39 -0.33 -0.33 -3.18
CA ILE A 39 0.79 -1.19 -2.80
C ILE A 39 0.73 -1.53 -1.30
N GLY A 40 0.38 -0.56 -0.45
CA GLY A 40 0.17 -0.76 0.98
C GLY A 40 -0.89 -1.83 1.28
N PHE A 41 -2.01 -1.83 0.57
CA PHE A 41 -3.03 -2.87 0.69
C PHE A 41 -2.51 -4.26 0.30
N VAL A 42 -1.76 -4.36 -0.79
CA VAL A 42 -1.15 -5.64 -1.23
C VAL A 42 -0.22 -6.19 -0.15
N LEU A 43 0.65 -5.34 0.41
CA LEU A 43 1.56 -5.73 1.49
C LEU A 43 0.80 -6.13 2.76
N ALA A 44 -0.26 -5.40 3.11
CA ALA A 44 -1.10 -5.73 4.27
C ALA A 44 -1.79 -7.09 4.12
N PHE A 45 -2.34 -7.39 2.94
CA PHE A 45 -2.91 -8.71 2.66
C PHE A 45 -1.83 -9.80 2.69
N GLY A 46 -0.66 -9.55 2.08
CA GLY A 46 0.47 -10.49 2.11
C GLY A 46 0.91 -10.83 3.53
N ALA A 47 1.11 -9.82 4.38
CA ALA A 47 1.46 -10.00 5.78
C ALA A 47 0.37 -10.76 6.56
N TYR A 48 -0.91 -10.44 6.31
CA TYR A 48 -2.03 -11.15 6.92
C TYR A 48 -2.02 -12.64 6.58
N PHE A 49 -1.89 -13.00 5.30
CA PHE A 49 -1.87 -14.41 4.88
C PHE A 49 -0.65 -15.15 5.43
N TYR A 50 0.51 -14.49 5.47
CA TYR A 50 1.72 -15.03 6.08
C TYR A 50 1.51 -15.37 7.55
N HIS A 51 1.02 -14.42 8.36
CA HIS A 51 0.75 -14.65 9.79
C HIS A 51 -0.36 -15.67 10.02
N TYR A 52 -1.42 -15.63 9.21
CA TYR A 52 -2.50 -16.62 9.29
C TYR A 52 -1.96 -18.05 9.07
N HIS A 53 -1.10 -18.23 8.05
CA HIS A 53 -0.50 -19.53 7.76
C HIS A 53 0.46 -19.98 8.87
N ASP A 54 1.34 -19.10 9.34
CA ASP A 54 2.30 -19.40 10.41
C ASP A 54 1.60 -19.83 11.71
N TYR A 55 0.56 -19.08 12.11
CA TYR A 55 -0.22 -19.42 13.31
C TYR A 55 -1.07 -20.66 13.14
N TYR A 56 -1.57 -20.95 11.93
CA TYR A 56 -2.21 -22.22 11.65
C TYR A 56 -1.24 -23.40 11.81
N GLN A 57 -0.04 -23.31 11.24
CA GLN A 57 0.96 -24.37 11.38
C GLN A 57 1.36 -24.60 12.84
N LYS A 58 1.72 -23.53 13.56
CA LYS A 58 2.19 -23.63 14.96
C LYS A 58 1.06 -24.00 15.92
N GLY A 59 -0.11 -23.39 15.76
CA GLY A 59 -1.24 -23.58 16.67
C GLY A 59 -2.02 -24.87 16.44
N VAL A 60 -2.27 -25.25 15.19
CA VAL A 60 -3.14 -26.39 14.84
C VAL A 60 -2.32 -27.67 14.60
N ILE A 61 -1.25 -27.59 13.80
CA ILE A 61 -0.47 -28.78 13.43
C ILE A 61 0.50 -29.16 14.56
N GLN A 62 1.27 -28.19 15.06
CA GLN A 62 2.26 -28.41 16.13
C GLN A 62 1.64 -28.39 17.54
N LYS A 63 0.35 -28.06 17.66
CA LYS A 63 -0.45 -28.05 18.89
C LYS A 63 0.08 -27.11 19.99
N ASP A 64 0.71 -26.00 19.62
CA ASP A 64 1.07 -24.96 20.59
C ASP A 64 -0.18 -24.14 20.98
N LYS A 65 -0.53 -24.19 22.28
CA LYS A 65 -1.71 -23.50 22.83
C LYS A 65 -1.67 -21.98 22.65
N SER A 66 -0.50 -21.36 22.71
CA SER A 66 -0.37 -19.90 22.60
C SER A 66 -0.78 -19.43 21.20
N TYR A 67 -0.23 -20.09 20.18
CA TYR A 67 -0.53 -19.79 18.78
C TYR A 67 -1.94 -20.19 18.35
N TYR A 68 -2.51 -21.23 18.98
CA TYR A 68 -3.89 -21.64 18.73
C TYR A 68 -4.91 -20.56 19.12
N LEU A 69 -4.72 -19.90 20.27
CA LEU A 69 -5.60 -18.81 20.70
C LEU A 69 -5.56 -17.64 19.71
N SER A 70 -4.36 -17.22 19.29
CA SER A 70 -4.19 -16.18 18.27
C SER A 70 -4.83 -16.56 16.92
N TYR A 71 -4.72 -17.84 16.51
CA TYR A 71 -5.38 -18.35 15.31
C TYR A 71 -6.91 -18.28 15.40
N VAL A 72 -7.52 -18.64 16.54
CA VAL A 72 -8.97 -18.56 16.74
C VAL A 72 -9.48 -17.13 16.64
N ASP A 73 -8.74 -16.16 17.18
CA ASP A 73 -9.10 -14.75 17.07
C ASP A 73 -8.99 -14.24 15.63
N LEU A 74 -7.96 -14.64 14.89
CA LEU A 74 -7.83 -14.36 13.46
C LEU A 74 -8.96 -14.96 12.63
N GLN A 75 -9.44 -16.15 13.01
CA GLN A 75 -10.56 -16.82 12.34
C GLN A 75 -11.87 -16.03 12.46
N LYS A 76 -12.06 -15.22 13.52
CA LYS A 76 -13.25 -14.37 13.66
C LYS A 76 -13.28 -13.23 12.64
N VAL A 77 -12.11 -12.72 12.25
CA VAL A 77 -11.98 -11.61 11.28
C VAL A 77 -11.70 -12.08 9.85
N VAL A 78 -11.32 -13.35 9.64
CA VAL A 78 -10.94 -13.87 8.31
C VAL A 78 -12.02 -13.68 7.25
N LYS A 79 -13.31 -13.83 7.59
CA LYS A 79 -14.42 -13.61 6.63
C LYS A 79 -14.48 -12.17 6.14
N ARG A 80 -14.24 -11.20 7.03
CA ARG A 80 -14.24 -9.78 6.66
C ARG A 80 -13.02 -9.44 5.82
N ILE A 81 -11.85 -9.95 6.19
CA ILE A 81 -10.59 -9.68 5.50
C ILE A 81 -10.57 -10.35 4.12
N SER A 82 -11.02 -11.59 4.01
CA SER A 82 -11.19 -12.27 2.71
C SER A 82 -12.21 -11.57 1.81
N GLY A 83 -13.33 -11.10 2.37
CA GLY A 83 -14.29 -10.26 1.64
C GLY A 83 -13.67 -8.95 1.14
N ALA A 84 -12.90 -8.26 1.98
CA ALA A 84 -12.17 -7.06 1.59
C ALA A 84 -11.12 -7.35 0.51
N CYS A 85 -10.40 -8.47 0.61
CA CYS A 85 -9.44 -8.92 -0.39
C CYS A 85 -10.12 -9.21 -1.73
N ALA A 86 -11.25 -9.93 -1.71
CA ALA A 86 -12.03 -10.21 -2.92
C ALA A 86 -12.51 -8.90 -3.59
N MET A 87 -13.08 -7.97 -2.82
CA MET A 87 -13.49 -6.66 -3.34
C MET A 87 -12.31 -5.85 -3.87
N PHE A 88 -11.16 -5.90 -3.19
CA PHE A 88 -9.94 -5.23 -3.63
C PHE A 88 -9.43 -5.80 -4.95
N LEU A 89 -9.42 -7.12 -5.12
CA LEU A 89 -9.00 -7.76 -6.37
C LEU A 89 -9.97 -7.45 -7.52
N VAL A 90 -11.29 -7.51 -7.29
CA VAL A 90 -12.30 -7.12 -8.28
C VAL A 90 -12.15 -5.66 -8.66
N GLY A 91 -12.00 -4.77 -7.68
CA GLY A 91 -11.77 -3.34 -7.91
C GLY A 91 -10.48 -3.08 -8.68
N SER A 92 -9.39 -3.76 -8.32
CA SER A 92 -8.10 -3.65 -9.02
C SER A 92 -8.20 -4.13 -10.46
N TYR A 93 -8.91 -5.23 -10.72
CA TYR A 93 -9.15 -5.75 -12.06
C TYR A 93 -10.01 -4.79 -12.90
N CYS A 94 -11.02 -4.13 -12.31
CA CYS A 94 -11.76 -3.09 -13.01
C CYS A 94 -10.86 -1.89 -13.35
N LEU A 95 -9.96 -1.53 -12.43
CA LEU A 95 -9.04 -0.40 -12.61
C LEU A 95 -7.91 -0.67 -13.59
N THR A 96 -7.55 -1.93 -13.88
CA THR A 96 -6.53 -2.24 -14.92
C THR A 96 -6.95 -1.80 -16.32
N PHE A 97 -8.25 -1.58 -16.56
CA PHE A 97 -8.75 -1.04 -17.83
C PHE A 97 -8.82 0.49 -17.87
N ALA A 98 -8.50 1.16 -16.76
CA ALA A 98 -8.47 2.62 -16.70
C ALA A 98 -7.09 3.15 -17.15
N ASP A 99 -7.12 4.20 -17.97
CA ASP A 99 -5.90 4.86 -18.44
C ASP A 99 -5.07 5.38 -17.26
N GLY A 100 -3.79 4.99 -17.23
CA GLY A 100 -2.84 5.48 -16.22
C GLY A 100 -2.79 4.68 -14.92
N PHE A 101 -3.56 3.60 -14.76
CA PHE A 101 -3.48 2.73 -13.59
C PHE A 101 -2.08 2.14 -13.39
N ASP A 102 -1.48 1.56 -14.44
CA ASP A 102 -0.14 0.97 -14.38
C ASP A 102 0.92 2.00 -13.97
N MET A 103 0.78 3.22 -14.47
CA MET A 103 1.70 4.32 -14.16
C MET A 103 1.52 4.80 -12.72
N ALA A 104 0.30 4.84 -12.20
CA ALA A 104 0.02 5.15 -10.80
C ALA A 104 0.61 4.07 -9.88
N VAL A 105 0.42 2.78 -10.19
CA VAL A 105 0.99 1.66 -9.44
C VAL A 105 2.53 1.73 -9.43
N LEU A 106 3.16 1.98 -10.59
CA LEU A 106 4.62 2.11 -10.69
C LEU A 106 5.16 3.27 -9.85
N LYS A 107 4.54 4.46 -9.96
CA LYS A 107 4.91 5.63 -9.14
C LYS A 107 4.69 5.37 -7.65
N GLY A 108 3.60 4.68 -7.33
CA GLY A 108 3.30 4.21 -5.98
C GLY A 108 4.34 3.25 -5.42
N ALA A 109 4.85 2.31 -6.22
CA ALA A 109 5.89 1.38 -5.80
C ALA A 109 7.21 2.11 -5.50
N VAL A 110 7.59 3.09 -6.32
CA VAL A 110 8.76 3.94 -6.07
C VAL A 110 8.58 4.75 -4.78
N MET A 111 7.42 5.36 -4.59
CA MET A 111 7.11 6.11 -3.36
C MET A 111 7.12 5.20 -2.13
N ALA A 112 6.53 4.00 -2.23
CA ALA A 112 6.53 3.02 -1.16
C ALA A 112 7.96 2.56 -0.81
N ALA A 113 8.86 2.39 -1.79
CA ALA A 113 10.25 2.04 -1.55
C ALA A 113 11.01 3.12 -0.74
N ILE A 114 10.60 4.39 -0.85
CA ILE A 114 11.18 5.50 -0.09
C ILE A 114 10.55 5.60 1.32
N VAL A 115 9.24 5.44 1.41
CA VAL A 115 8.46 5.66 2.63
C VAL A 115 8.48 4.44 3.56
N TYR A 116 8.58 3.22 3.03
CA TYR A 116 8.49 1.99 3.82
C TYR A 116 9.67 1.77 4.77
N PRO A 117 10.96 1.97 4.37
CA PRO A 117 12.09 1.78 5.28
C PRO A 117 11.99 2.59 6.59
N PRO A 118 11.75 3.91 6.59
CA PRO A 118 11.66 4.67 7.84
C PRO A 118 10.46 4.23 8.71
N ILE A 119 9.34 3.86 8.11
CA ILE A 119 8.19 3.30 8.84
C ILE A 119 8.58 1.98 9.50
N PHE A 120 9.20 1.07 8.75
CA PHE A 120 9.65 -0.22 9.26
C PHE A 120 10.60 -0.05 10.45
N PHE A 121 11.61 0.82 10.35
CA PHE A 121 12.53 1.08 11.45
C PHE A 121 11.85 1.69 12.68
N HIS A 122 10.80 2.51 12.50
CA HIS A 122 10.07 3.11 13.61
C HIS A 122 9.21 2.10 14.38
N TYR A 123 8.51 1.21 13.67
CA TYR A 123 7.56 0.26 14.27
C TYR A 123 8.17 -1.09 14.61
N ASN A 124 9.31 -1.46 14.01
CA ASN A 124 10.05 -2.69 14.32
C ASN A 124 11.06 -2.52 15.46
N ASP A 125 11.13 -1.34 16.07
CA ASP A 125 11.91 -1.11 17.28
C ASP A 125 11.21 -1.76 18.48
N GLU A 126 11.59 -3.00 18.79
CA GLU A 126 11.06 -3.83 19.88
C GLU A 126 11.20 -3.19 21.28
N THR A 127 11.98 -2.12 21.42
CA THR A 127 12.15 -1.41 22.69
C THR A 127 10.99 -0.49 23.04
N ARG A 128 10.18 -0.04 22.06
CA ARG A 128 9.13 0.97 22.27
C ARG A 128 7.70 0.44 22.40
N TYR A 129 7.40 -0.75 21.85
CA TYR A 129 6.02 -1.26 21.72
C TYR A 129 5.82 -2.68 22.30
N ARG A 130 6.44 -2.99 23.44
CA ARG A 130 6.07 -4.22 24.17
C ARG A 130 4.67 -4.06 24.78
N PHE A 131 3.68 -4.73 24.19
CA PHE A 131 2.41 -4.99 24.86
C PHE A 131 2.67 -5.89 26.07
N GLN A 132 2.81 -5.29 27.25
CA GLN A 132 2.80 -6.03 28.51
C GLN A 132 1.38 -6.53 28.74
N TYR A 133 1.17 -7.84 28.59
CA TYR A 133 0.00 -8.49 29.12
C TYR A 133 0.12 -8.53 30.64
N THR A 134 -0.44 -7.52 31.31
CA THR A 134 -0.69 -7.60 32.75
C THR A 134 -1.76 -8.65 32.95
N LYS A 135 -1.39 -9.84 33.43
CA LYS A 135 -2.36 -10.76 34.04
C LYS A 135 -2.98 -10.01 35.22
N GLY A 136 -4.26 -9.67 35.12
CA GLY A 136 -5.03 -9.26 36.28
C GLY A 136 -5.20 -10.49 37.17
N ASP A 137 -4.58 -10.45 38.34
CA ASP A 137 -4.85 -11.36 39.45
C ASP A 137 -6.25 -11.12 40.02
#